data_AF-A0A2G9SF06-F1
#
_entry.id   AF-A0A2G9SF06-F1
#
_cell.length_a   1.000
_cell.length_b   1.000
_cell.length_c   1.000
_cell.angle_alpha   90.00
_cell.angle_beta   90.00
_cell.angle_gamma   90.00
#
_symmetry.space_group_name_H-M   'P 1'
#
loop_
_entity.id
_entity.type
_entity.pdbx_description
1 polymer ?
#
loop_
_entity_poly.entity_id
_entity_poly.type
_entity_poly.pdbx_seq_one_letter_code
_entity_poly.pdbx_strand_id
1 'polypeptide(L)'
;MELAHSLLLKEDALAQVTEAKKPVFIFEWLRFLDKVLIAANKTDVKENQKKLVEQLTGLISSSPGPPTRKLLAKNLATLYIIGDTYSVFQTLDKCNEMIKSKDDTATYLPTKL
;
A
#
# COMPACT_ATOMS: atom_id res chain seq x y z
N MET A 1 -3.65 4.21 20.02
CA MET A 1 -2.82 4.56 18.84
C MET A 1 -1.47 3.81 18.81
N GLU A 2 -1.20 2.82 19.66
CA GLU A 2 0.07 2.04 19.60
C GLU A 2 0.06 0.87 18.61
N LEU A 3 -1.12 0.44 18.14
CA LEU A 3 -1.26 -0.74 17.27
C LEU A 3 -0.73 -0.52 15.84
N ALA A 4 -0.59 0.74 15.41
CA ALA A 4 -0.06 1.11 14.10
C ALA A 4 1.48 1.26 14.09
N HIS A 5 2.16 1.10 15.23
CA HIS A 5 3.61 1.23 15.34
C HIS A 5 4.32 -0.13 15.21
N SER A 6 4.03 -0.82 14.12
CA SER A 6 4.64 -2.11 13.77
C SER A 6 5.09 -2.06 12.32
N LEU A 7 6.19 -2.74 12.00
CA LEU A 7 6.69 -2.83 10.62
C LEU A 7 5.59 -3.40 9.71
N LEU A 8 4.93 -4.47 10.14
CA LEU A 8 3.78 -5.04 9.45
C LEU A 8 2.46 -4.40 9.91
N LEU A 9 1.52 -4.27 8.98
CA LEU A 9 0.15 -3.87 9.29
C LEU A 9 -0.52 -4.98 10.10
N LYS A 10 -1.04 -4.63 11.27
CA LYS A 10 -1.80 -5.57 12.11
C LYS A 10 -3.21 -5.72 11.56
N GLU A 11 -3.41 -6.71 10.70
CA GLU A 11 -4.71 -7.00 10.06
C GLU A 11 -5.79 -7.33 11.10
N ASP A 12 -5.44 -8.01 12.19
CA ASP A 12 -6.37 -8.28 13.30
C ASP A 12 -6.83 -6.98 13.98
N ALA A 13 -5.91 -6.03 14.16
CA ALA A 13 -6.25 -4.72 14.71
C ALA A 13 -7.11 -3.92 13.71
N LEU A 14 -6.81 -4.01 12.42
CA LEU A 14 -7.61 -3.38 11.37
C LEU A 14 -9.04 -3.96 11.30
N ALA A 15 -9.21 -5.26 11.53
CA ALA A 15 -10.51 -5.93 11.56
C ALA A 15 -11.38 -5.45 12.73
N GLN A 16 -10.76 -5.09 13.86
CA GLN A 16 -11.46 -4.55 15.04
C GLN A 16 -11.78 -3.05 14.92
N VAL A 17 -11.17 -2.35 13.96
CA VAL A 17 -11.44 -0.93 13.72
C VAL A 17 -12.73 -0.75 12.92
N THR A 18 -13.60 0.17 13.37
CA THR A 18 -14.82 0.55 12.65
C THR A 18 -14.50 1.01 11.23
N GLU A 19 -15.32 0.67 10.22
CA GLU A 19 -15.11 1.02 8.80
C GLU A 19 -14.71 2.48 8.58
N ALA A 20 -15.40 3.43 9.22
CA ALA A 20 -15.12 4.86 9.09
C ALA A 20 -13.69 5.27 9.53
N LYS A 21 -13.06 4.48 10.42
CA LYS A 21 -11.72 4.74 10.97
C LYS A 21 -10.63 3.93 10.29
N LYS A 22 -10.96 2.91 9.48
CA LYS A 22 -9.97 2.08 8.78
C LYS A 22 -9.04 2.89 7.87
N PRO A 23 -9.52 3.86 7.06
CA PRO A 23 -8.64 4.68 6.23
C PRO A 23 -7.64 5.51 7.05
N VAL A 24 -8.06 6.00 8.22
CA VAL A 24 -7.20 6.76 9.14
C VAL A 24 -6.12 5.86 9.73
N PHE A 25 -6.50 4.66 10.20
CA PHE A 25 -5.57 3.68 10.74
C PHE A 25 -4.50 3.27 9.71
N ILE A 26 -4.91 3.00 8.47
CA ILE A 26 -4.01 2.66 7.37
C ILE A 26 -3.07 3.84 7.08
N PHE A 27 -3.61 5.06 7.02
CA PHE A 27 -2.80 6.24 6.74
C PHE A 27 -1.76 6.51 7.83
N GLU A 28 -2.13 6.36 9.11
CA GLU A 28 -1.19 6.45 10.24
C GLU A 28 -0.10 5.39 10.16
N TRP A 29 -0.47 4.13 9.91
CA TRP A 29 0.49 3.04 9.70
C TRP A 29 1.45 3.34 8.54
N LEU A 30 0.95 3.82 7.41
CA LEU A 30 1.79 4.18 6.27
C LEU A 30 2.76 5.34 6.59
N ARG A 31 2.37 6.31 7.42
CA ARG A 31 3.27 7.40 7.86
C ARG A 31 4.32 6.91 8.83
N PHE A 32 3.97 5.96 9.70
CA PHE A 32 4.92 5.29 10.57
C PHE A 32 5.92 4.49 9.73
N LEU A 33 5.43 3.69 8.80
CA LEU A 33 6.22 2.83 7.92
C LEU A 33 7.25 3.64 7.11
N ASP A 34 6.87 4.80 6.56
CA ASP A 34 7.77 5.70 5.83
C ASP A 34 8.99 6.11 6.66
N LYS A 35 8.79 6.37 7.95
CA LYS A 35 9.88 6.73 8.87
C LYS A 35 10.70 5.52 9.28
N VAL A 36 10.03 4.41 9.59
CA VAL A 36 10.69 3.19 10.09
C VAL A 36 11.49 2.50 9.01
N LEU A 37 11.03 2.44 7.76
CA LEU A 37 11.79 1.82 6.67
C LEU A 37 13.18 2.45 6.51
N ILE A 38 13.29 3.77 6.66
CA ILE A 38 14.55 4.50 6.55
C ILE A 38 15.49 4.21 7.74
N ALA A 39 14.93 3.98 8.92
CA ALA A 39 15.69 3.74 10.16
C ALA A 39 15.93 2.25 10.46
N ALA A 40 15.20 1.34 9.81
CA ALA A 40 15.22 -0.08 10.08
C ALA A 40 16.50 -0.75 9.54
N ASN A 41 16.88 -1.84 10.18
CA ASN A 41 17.99 -2.67 9.70
C ASN A 41 17.60 -3.37 8.39
N LYS A 42 18.53 -3.41 7.43
CA LYS A 42 18.32 -4.07 6.13
C LYS A 42 17.91 -5.53 6.27
N THR A 43 18.45 -6.24 7.25
CA THR A 43 18.10 -7.65 7.49
C THR A 43 16.61 -7.80 7.85
N ASP A 44 16.15 -7.02 8.83
CA ASP A 44 14.75 -7.05 9.29
C ASP A 44 13.78 -6.67 8.16
N VAL A 45 14.16 -5.68 7.33
CA VAL A 45 13.38 -5.26 6.16
C VAL A 45 13.27 -6.41 5.15
N LYS A 46 14.37 -7.09 4.83
CA LYS A 46 14.39 -8.20 3.88
C LYS A 46 13.56 -9.40 4.35
N GLU A 47 13.64 -9.75 5.64
CA GLU A 47 12.86 -10.85 6.22
C GLU A 47 11.35 -10.59 6.12
N ASN A 48 10.93 -9.34 6.32
CA ASN A 48 9.52 -8.95 6.29
C ASN A 48 9.03 -8.45 4.93
N GLN A 49 9.94 -8.30 3.96
CA GLN A 49 9.65 -7.64 2.69
C GLN A 49 8.52 -8.29 1.92
N LYS A 50 8.51 -9.62 1.82
CA LYS A 50 7.48 -10.35 1.09
C LYS A 50 6.08 -9.98 1.58
N LYS A 51 5.92 -9.96 2.91
CA LYS A 51 4.65 -9.63 3.56
C LYS A 51 4.31 -8.14 3.43
N LEU A 52 5.31 -7.26 3.53
CA LEU A 52 5.12 -5.83 3.28
C LEU A 52 4.63 -5.54 1.85
N VAL A 53 5.23 -6.17 0.84
CA VAL A 53 4.80 -6.03 -0.55
C VAL A 53 3.37 -6.53 -0.74
N GLU A 54 3.02 -7.67 -0.15
CA GLU A 54 1.66 -8.21 -0.19
C GLU A 54 0.63 -7.23 0.41
N GLN A 55 0.90 -6.71 1.61
CA GLN A 55 0.03 -5.75 2.29
C GLN A 55 -0.10 -4.43 1.51
N LEU A 56 1.02 -3.86 1.07
CA LEU A 56 1.04 -2.61 0.31
C LEU A 56 0.33 -2.76 -1.04
N THR A 57 0.52 -3.87 -1.75
CA THR A 57 -0.19 -4.12 -3.02
C THR A 57 -1.69 -4.34 -2.82
N GLY A 58 -2.10 -5.04 -1.75
CA GLY A 58 -3.50 -5.17 -1.37
C GLY A 58 -4.17 -3.82 -1.09
N LEU A 59 -3.46 -2.91 -0.41
CA LEU A 59 -3.94 -1.55 -0.15
C LEU A 59 -4.03 -0.69 -1.42
N ILE A 60 -3.23 -0.94 -2.46
CA ILE A 60 -3.39 -0.24 -3.74
C ILE A 60 -4.68 -0.70 -4.44
N SER A 61 -4.99 -2.00 -4.36
CA SER A 61 -6.21 -2.57 -4.94
C SER A 61 -7.49 -2.03 -4.29
N SER A 62 -7.45 -1.53 -3.06
CA SER A 62 -8.60 -0.92 -2.39
C SER A 62 -8.92 0.52 -2.84
N SER A 63 -8.30 1.01 -3.94
CA SER A 63 -8.51 2.35 -4.50
C SER A 63 -8.48 3.50 -3.48
N PRO A 64 -7.39 3.66 -2.71
CA PRO A 64 -7.30 4.67 -1.67
C PRO A 64 -7.23 6.09 -2.26
N GLY A 65 -7.51 7.11 -1.44
CA GLY A 65 -7.48 8.51 -1.86
C GLY A 65 -6.08 9.02 -2.31
N PRO A 66 -5.99 10.17 -3.00
CA PRO A 66 -4.73 10.72 -3.51
C PRO A 66 -3.56 10.80 -2.50
N PRO A 67 -3.74 11.30 -1.26
CA PRO A 67 -2.63 11.39 -0.31
C PRO A 67 -2.11 10.02 0.12
N THR A 68 -3.00 9.05 0.32
CA THR A 68 -2.65 7.67 0.67
C THR A 68 -1.93 6.97 -0.48
N ARG A 69 -2.35 7.19 -1.74
CA ARG A 69 -1.65 6.65 -2.92
C ARG A 69 -0.21 7.15 -3.02
N LYS A 70 0.01 8.45 -2.78
CA LYS A 70 1.38 9.02 -2.78
C LYS A 70 2.26 8.36 -1.72
N LEU A 71 1.69 8.10 -0.54
CA LEU A 71 2.41 7.48 0.57
C LEU A 71 2.71 5.99 0.32
N LEU A 72 1.76 5.25 -0.25
CA LEU A 72 1.97 3.85 -0.69
C LEU A 72 3.12 3.74 -1.71
N ALA A 73 3.13 4.61 -2.72
CA ALA A 73 4.18 4.63 -3.74
C ALA A 73 5.55 4.92 -3.11
N LYS A 74 5.63 5.89 -2.19
CA LYS A 74 6.86 6.22 -1.48
C LYS A 74 7.37 5.06 -0.62
N ASN A 75 6.49 4.38 0.11
CA ASN A 75 6.84 3.25 0.96
C ASN A 75 7.32 2.06 0.14
N LEU A 76 6.65 1.72 -0.97
CA LEU A 76 7.10 0.66 -1.88
C LEU A 76 8.47 0.97 -2.49
N ALA A 77 8.69 2.20 -2.96
CA ALA A 77 9.98 2.61 -3.50
C ALA A 77 11.10 2.47 -2.45
N THR A 78 10.85 2.96 -1.24
CA THR A 78 11.82 2.88 -0.12
C THR A 78 12.09 1.43 0.28
N LEU A 79 11.05 0.59 0.34
CA LEU A 79 11.17 -0.84 0.61
C LEU A 79 12.10 -1.53 -0.39
N TYR A 80 11.94 -1.24 -1.68
CA TYR A 80 12.76 -1.83 -2.73
C TYR A 80 14.19 -1.28 -2.81
N ILE A 81 14.42 -0.04 -2.40
CA ILE A 81 15.77 0.55 -2.30
C ILE A 81 16.58 -0.10 -1.16
N ILE A 82 15.93 -0.36 -0.03
CA ILE A 82 16.59 -0.85 1.20
C ILE A 82 16.65 -2.38 1.24
N GLY A 83 15.58 -3.02 0.79
CA GLY A 83 15.41 -4.46 0.77
C GLY A 83 16.02 -5.11 -0.46
N ASP A 84 15.22 -5.91 -1.14
CA ASP A 84 15.58 -6.74 -2.29
C ASP A 84 14.75 -6.34 -3.52
N THR A 85 15.33 -6.32 -4.71
CA THR A 85 14.65 -5.83 -5.92
C THR A 85 13.97 -6.91 -6.76
N TYR A 86 13.99 -8.18 -6.33
CA TYR A 86 13.55 -9.32 -7.13
C TYR A 86 12.08 -9.21 -7.58
N SER A 87 11.19 -8.74 -6.70
CA SER A 87 9.74 -8.62 -6.99
C SER A 87 9.29 -7.26 -7.51
N VAL A 88 10.23 -6.33 -7.81
CA VAL A 88 9.91 -4.97 -8.28
C VAL A 88 9.04 -5.01 -9.54
N PHE A 89 9.45 -5.81 -10.52
CA PHE A 89 8.73 -5.91 -11.80
C PHE A 89 7.31 -6.47 -11.62
N GLN A 90 7.13 -7.49 -10.78
CA GLN A 90 5.80 -8.03 -10.47
C GLN A 90 4.89 -6.98 -9.82
N THR A 91 5.46 -6.13 -8.96
CA THR A 91 4.71 -5.03 -8.32
C THR A 91 4.34 -3.95 -9.34
N LEU A 92 5.24 -3.62 -10.26
CA LEU A 92 4.98 -2.69 -11.36
C LEU A 92 3.89 -3.21 -12.29
N ASP A 93 3.95 -4.49 -12.69
CA ASP A 93 2.94 -5.10 -13.54
C ASP A 93 1.57 -5.05 -12.88
N LYS A 94 1.48 -5.39 -11.59
CA LYS A 94 0.23 -5.29 -10.83
C LYS A 94 -0.31 -3.85 -10.78
N CYS A 95 0.57 -2.86 -10.61
CA CYS A 95 0.19 -1.45 -10.69
C CYS A 95 -0.33 -1.06 -12.09
N ASN A 96 0.31 -1.55 -13.15
CA ASN A 96 -0.11 -1.30 -14.53
C ASN A 96 -1.46 -1.93 -14.85
N GLU A 97 -1.71 -3.17 -14.40
CA GLU A 97 -3.01 -3.84 -14.54
C GLU A 97 -4.13 -3.02 -13.90
N MET A 98 -3.91 -2.47 -12.70
CA MET A 98 -4.90 -1.64 -12.01
C MET A 98 -5.19 -0.30 -12.71
N ILE A 99 -4.21 0.26 -13.43
CA ILE A 99 -4.43 1.46 -14.26
C ILE A 99 -5.28 1.08 -15.47
N LYS A 100 -4.91 0.00 -16.17
CA LYS A 100 -5.63 -0.49 -17.36
C LYS A 100 -7.08 -0.86 -17.05
N SER A 101 -7.34 -1.58 -15.95
CA SER A 101 -8.70 -2.02 -15.61
C SER A 101 -9.65 -0.87 -15.25
N LYS A 102 -9.15 0.34 -15.00
CA LYS A 102 -9.96 1.53 -14.71
C LYS A 102 -10.42 2.29 -15.97
N ASP A 103 -9.73 2.12 -17.10
CA ASP A 103 -10.09 2.77 -18.37
C ASP A 103 -11.17 2.02 -19.15
N ASP A 104 -11.30 0.70 -18.95
CA ASP A 104 -12.27 -0.13 -19.69
C ASP A 104 -13.74 0.10 -19.29
N THR A 105 -14.01 0.97 -18.32
CA THR A 105 -15.37 1.48 -18.05
C THR A 105 -15.56 2.84 -18.68
N ALA A 106 -15.39 2.93 -20.01
CA ALA A 106 -16.05 3.98 -20.77
C ALA A 106 -17.55 3.83 -20.51
N THR A 107 -18.04 4.61 -19.54
CA THR A 107 -19.46 4.76 -19.27
C THR A 107 -20.01 5.41 -20.53
N TYR A 108 -20.46 4.57 -21.47
CA TYR A 108 -21.18 4.99 -22.66
C TYR A 108 -22.50 5.57 -22.16
N LEU A 109 -22.48 6.82 -21.70
CA LEU A 109 -23.68 7.58 -21.42
C LEU A 109 -24.37 7.75 -22.78
N PRO A 110 -25.56 7.16 -23.00
CA PRO A 110 -26.29 7.43 -24.22
C PRO A 110 -26.75 8.90 -24.15
N THR A 111 -26.10 9.76 -24.94
CA THR A 111 -26.58 11.12 -25.18
C THR A 111 -27.95 11.01 -25.83
N LYS A 112 -29.00 11.23 -25.05
CA LYS A 112 -30.36 11.41 -25.59
C LYS A 112 -30.40 12.80 -26.23
N LEU A 113 -30.43 12.84 -27.56
CA LEU A 113 -30.91 13.97 -28.36
C LEU A 113 -32.44 13.89 -28.48
#